data_AF-A0A8C9U465-F1
#
_entry.id   AF-A0A8C9U465-F1
#
_cell.length_a   1.000
_cell.length_b   1.000
_cell.length_c   1.000
_cell.angle_alpha   90.00
_cell.angle_beta   90.00
_cell.angle_gamma   90.00
#
_symmetry.space_group_name_H-M   'P 1'
#
loop_
_entity.id
_entity.type
_entity.pdbx_description
1 polymer ?
#
loop_
_entity_poly.entity_id
_entity_poly.type
_entity_poly.pdbx_seq_one_letter_code
_entity_poly.pdbx_strand_id
1 'polypeptide(L)'
;RVWCAPNRGPGREPYVFVTRVVCSEPGSWERTVCVCNACGVLRAGVPRGECPGLPGLGQARPSPLTGPVLCSLRSARKGRLQQDPRGRWLKAAFLLLLSAAACGGLVVWSRFRSQDGVPEGAIPGDGVPEGAIPGDGVPEGAVPGDGVPEGAIPAEGVTEVLAHRSDTLQDKFVEVPCSADYESHKRFAGCTPRKCGRGVTDAVITREEAERIRRIAERGLSLGGSDGGASILDLHSGALSLGKHFVNLYRYFGDKIQDIFTEEDFALYRDVRQRIQQRIAQVFGISSSAMYLTKPTFFSRMNSTGAKTTHDEYWHPHVDKVTYGSFDYTSLLYLSDYSKDFGGGRFVFMDADSNKTVEPRAGRVSFFTSGSENLHRVERVRWGTRFAITISFSCDPQHGIGDPRVTGHL
;
A
#
# COMPACT_ATOMS: atom_id res chain seq x y z
N ARG A 1 -31.75 -28.97 -7.54
CA ARG A 1 -31.75 -28.77 -9.01
C ARG A 1 -33.13 -28.26 -9.39
N VAL A 2 -33.29 -26.99 -9.73
CA VAL A 2 -34.56 -26.46 -10.27
C VAL A 2 -34.48 -26.62 -11.79
N TRP A 3 -35.49 -27.25 -12.38
CA TRP A 3 -35.65 -27.33 -13.83
C TRP A 3 -36.50 -26.14 -14.30
N CYS A 4 -35.98 -25.34 -15.24
CA CYS A 4 -36.78 -24.36 -15.98
C CYS A 4 -36.95 -24.86 -17.42
N ALA A 5 -38.19 -25.02 -17.88
CA ALA A 5 -38.49 -25.37 -19.26
C ALA A 5 -38.18 -24.18 -20.20
N PRO A 6 -37.66 -24.42 -21.42
CA PRO A 6 -37.41 -23.35 -22.37
C PRO A 6 -38.72 -22.96 -23.08
N ASN A 7 -39.08 -21.68 -23.00
CA ASN A 7 -40.12 -21.12 -23.86
C ASN A 7 -39.50 -20.86 -25.25
N ARG A 8 -40.15 -21.41 -26.28
CA ARG A 8 -39.63 -21.54 -27.65
C ARG A 8 -39.59 -20.19 -28.38
N GLY A 9 -38.46 -19.89 -29.01
CA GLY A 9 -38.29 -18.92 -30.10
C GLY A 9 -37.03 -19.29 -30.90
N PRO A 10 -37.06 -19.33 -32.25
CA PRO A 10 -35.98 -19.93 -33.01
C PRO A 10 -34.78 -18.99 -33.13
N GLY A 11 -33.58 -19.47 -32.79
CA GLY A 11 -32.34 -18.93 -33.36
C GLY A 11 -31.27 -18.34 -32.45
N ARG A 12 -31.21 -18.61 -31.14
CA ARG A 12 -30.02 -18.27 -30.31
C ARG A 12 -29.72 -19.35 -29.26
N GLU A 13 -28.47 -19.81 -29.22
CA GLU A 13 -27.94 -20.74 -28.21
C GLU A 13 -27.89 -20.09 -26.82
N PRO A 14 -28.23 -20.79 -25.72
CA PRO A 14 -28.03 -20.28 -24.37
C PRO A 14 -26.64 -20.62 -23.82
N TYR A 15 -25.93 -19.59 -23.35
CA TYR A 15 -24.72 -19.69 -22.53
C TYR A 15 -25.04 -20.28 -21.15
N VAL A 16 -24.17 -21.18 -20.67
CA VAL A 16 -24.25 -21.76 -19.31
C VAL A 16 -23.54 -20.84 -18.32
N PHE A 17 -24.28 -20.33 -17.32
CA PHE A 17 -23.68 -19.76 -16.09
C PHE A 17 -24.02 -20.66 -14.91
N VAL A 18 -22.99 -21.10 -14.18
CA VAL A 18 -23.11 -21.87 -12.94
C VAL A 18 -22.88 -20.92 -11.76
N THR A 19 -23.90 -20.68 -10.94
CA THR A 19 -23.75 -20.06 -9.61
C THR A 19 -23.95 -21.10 -8.51
N ARG A 20 -22.95 -21.23 -7.65
CA ARG A 20 -22.93 -22.06 -6.44
C ARG A 20 -23.59 -21.25 -5.31
N VAL A 21 -24.72 -21.73 -4.78
CA VAL A 21 -25.35 -21.16 -3.57
C VAL A 21 -24.94 -22.03 -2.38
N VAL A 22 -24.37 -21.43 -1.34
CA VAL A 22 -24.05 -22.08 -0.07
C VAL A 22 -25.01 -21.49 0.98
N CYS A 23 -25.81 -22.35 1.62
CA CYS A 23 -26.60 -22.02 2.80
C CYS A 23 -26.05 -22.81 3.99
N SER A 24 -25.79 -22.14 5.11
CA SER A 24 -25.38 -22.78 6.38
C SER A 24 -26.51 -22.74 7.41
N GLU A 25 -27.07 -23.94 7.64
CA GLU A 25 -27.64 -24.53 8.87
C GLU A 25 -28.87 -23.95 9.64
N PRO A 26 -29.63 -24.81 10.36
CA PRO A 26 -31.05 -24.64 10.63
C PRO A 26 -31.35 -24.09 12.03
N GLY A 27 -32.08 -22.98 12.11
CA GLY A 27 -32.61 -22.48 13.37
C GLY A 27 -33.33 -21.15 13.22
N SER A 28 -34.63 -21.16 13.48
CA SER A 28 -35.57 -20.02 13.50
C SER A 28 -35.96 -19.42 12.14
N TRP A 29 -37.25 -19.54 11.85
CA TRP A 29 -37.91 -18.97 10.70
C TRP A 29 -38.18 -17.50 10.95
N GLU A 30 -37.35 -16.60 10.41
CA GLU A 30 -37.76 -15.24 10.00
C GLU A 30 -36.65 -14.55 9.21
N ARG A 31 -36.90 -14.32 7.91
CA ARG A 31 -36.16 -13.47 6.94
C ARG A 31 -34.81 -13.99 6.41
N THR A 32 -34.86 -14.90 5.43
CA THR A 32 -33.76 -15.10 4.47
C THR A 32 -33.86 -14.07 3.34
N VAL A 33 -32.85 -13.21 3.19
CA VAL A 33 -32.72 -12.26 2.07
C VAL A 33 -31.89 -12.91 0.97
N CYS A 34 -32.48 -13.13 -0.21
CA CYS A 34 -31.75 -13.56 -1.40
C CYS A 34 -31.35 -12.34 -2.23
N VAL A 35 -30.06 -12.12 -2.46
CA VAL A 35 -29.54 -11.06 -3.33
C VAL A 35 -29.26 -11.65 -4.71
N CYS A 36 -29.91 -11.10 -5.75
CA CYS A 36 -29.64 -11.42 -7.15
C CYS A 36 -29.00 -10.20 -7.82
N ASN A 37 -27.81 -10.36 -8.39
CA ASN A 37 -26.95 -9.26 -8.85
C ASN A 37 -27.36 -8.65 -10.21
N ALA A 38 -28.65 -8.70 -10.57
CA ALA A 38 -29.16 -8.16 -11.84
C ALA A 38 -30.38 -7.25 -11.70
N CYS A 39 -31.00 -7.12 -10.52
CA CYS A 39 -32.09 -6.18 -10.28
C CYS A 39 -32.00 -5.64 -8.85
N GLY A 40 -32.00 -4.32 -8.69
CA GLY A 40 -31.96 -3.64 -7.39
C GLY A 40 -33.11 -4.01 -6.46
N VAL A 41 -32.89 -3.78 -5.17
CA VAL A 41 -33.76 -4.06 -4.01
C VAL A 41 -35.25 -3.75 -4.27
N LEU A 42 -36.11 -4.78 -4.21
CA LEU A 42 -37.57 -4.61 -4.16
C LEU A 42 -38.07 -4.89 -2.74
N ARG A 43 -38.60 -3.84 -2.08
CA ARG A 43 -39.44 -3.99 -0.87
C ARG A 43 -40.80 -4.55 -1.26
N ALA A 44 -41.28 -5.52 -0.50
CA ALA A 44 -42.56 -6.19 -0.72
C ALA A 44 -43.74 -5.36 -0.19
N GLY A 45 -44.80 -5.23 -1.01
CA GLY A 45 -46.12 -4.79 -0.58
C GLY A 45 -46.91 -4.07 -1.67
N VAL A 46 -47.80 -4.81 -2.37
CA VAL A 46 -49.13 -4.44 -2.91
C VAL A 46 -49.49 -5.40 -4.07
N PRO A 47 -50.72 -5.98 -4.12
CA PRO A 47 -51.08 -7.01 -5.09
C PRO A 47 -51.46 -6.48 -6.48
N ARG A 48 -51.37 -7.39 -7.46
CA ARG A 48 -51.64 -7.19 -8.90
C ARG A 48 -53.06 -6.67 -9.16
N GLY A 49 -53.17 -5.65 -10.01
CA GLY A 49 -54.40 -5.24 -10.69
C GLY A 49 -54.09 -4.30 -11.86
N GLU A 50 -54.33 -4.80 -13.07
CA GLU A 50 -54.69 -4.07 -14.31
C GLU A 50 -53.82 -2.92 -14.86
N CYS A 51 -53.28 -3.14 -16.08
CA CYS A 51 -52.83 -2.10 -16.99
C CYS A 51 -54.03 -1.46 -17.71
N PRO A 52 -53.97 -0.14 -18.00
CA PRO A 52 -54.36 0.30 -19.33
C PRO A 52 -53.48 1.41 -19.94
N GLY A 53 -53.18 1.23 -21.24
CA GLY A 53 -53.44 2.24 -22.27
C GLY A 53 -52.52 3.47 -22.40
N LEU A 54 -51.68 3.45 -23.45
CA LEU A 54 -51.12 4.64 -24.10
C LEU A 54 -52.21 5.41 -24.90
N PRO A 55 -52.04 6.73 -25.04
CA PRO A 55 -51.87 7.34 -26.38
C PRO A 55 -50.74 8.40 -26.34
N GLY A 56 -50.09 8.88 -27.40
CA GLY A 56 -50.26 8.85 -28.85
C GLY A 56 -49.24 9.86 -29.44
N LEU A 57 -48.87 9.67 -30.70
CA LEU A 57 -47.80 10.35 -31.46
C LEU A 57 -47.90 11.88 -31.63
N GLY A 58 -46.73 12.54 -31.77
CA GLY A 58 -46.59 13.88 -32.36
C GLY A 58 -45.15 14.22 -32.81
N GLN A 59 -44.91 14.09 -34.13
CA GLN A 59 -44.01 14.77 -35.09
C GLN A 59 -43.22 16.04 -34.62
N ALA A 60 -42.11 16.55 -35.19
CA ALA A 60 -41.11 16.21 -36.22
C ALA A 60 -40.08 17.38 -36.35
N ARG A 61 -38.75 17.10 -36.42
CA ARG A 61 -37.61 17.75 -37.15
C ARG A 61 -37.33 19.30 -37.04
N PRO A 62 -36.21 19.86 -37.61
CA PRO A 62 -34.76 19.60 -37.43
C PRO A 62 -33.90 20.91 -37.19
N SER A 63 -32.57 20.77 -37.17
CA SER A 63 -31.43 21.72 -36.95
C SER A 63 -31.36 22.98 -37.89
N PRO A 64 -30.41 23.96 -37.77
CA PRO A 64 -28.96 23.78 -38.05
C PRO A 64 -27.91 24.71 -37.33
N LEU A 65 -26.64 24.39 -37.58
CA LEU A 65 -25.36 25.07 -37.30
C LEU A 65 -25.11 26.32 -38.19
N THR A 66 -24.23 27.26 -37.76
CA THR A 66 -22.98 27.75 -38.45
C THR A 66 -22.44 29.10 -37.89
N GLY A 67 -21.10 29.25 -37.76
CA GLY A 67 -20.35 30.54 -37.59
C GLY A 67 -20.19 31.31 -38.92
N PRO A 68 -19.19 32.22 -39.19
CA PRO A 68 -17.87 32.46 -38.55
C PRO A 68 -17.33 33.95 -38.48
N VAL A 69 -16.17 34.14 -37.79
CA VAL A 69 -14.93 34.95 -38.03
C VAL A 69 -14.95 36.36 -38.71
N LEU A 70 -14.28 37.36 -38.08
CA LEU A 70 -13.23 38.21 -38.72
C LEU A 70 -12.43 39.12 -37.75
N CYS A 71 -11.10 39.18 -37.96
CA CYS A 71 -10.09 40.01 -37.31
C CYS A 71 -10.03 41.45 -37.85
N SER A 72 -9.58 42.40 -37.02
CA SER A 72 -8.74 43.53 -37.48
C SER A 72 -7.87 44.09 -36.34
N LEU A 73 -6.56 44.18 -36.61
CA LEU A 73 -5.53 44.87 -35.82
C LEU A 73 -5.48 46.34 -36.22
N ARG A 74 -5.37 47.28 -35.27
CA ARG A 74 -4.42 48.42 -35.36
C ARG A 74 -4.34 49.26 -34.07
N SER A 75 -3.08 49.49 -33.70
CA SER A 75 -2.51 50.70 -33.09
C SER A 75 -2.63 50.95 -31.59
N ALA A 76 -1.48 50.80 -30.93
CA ALA A 76 -1.18 51.31 -29.61
C ALA A 76 -1.23 52.84 -29.55
N ARG A 77 -1.87 53.39 -28.50
CA ARG A 77 -1.53 54.68 -27.90
C ARG A 77 -1.55 54.54 -26.38
N LYS A 78 -0.43 54.95 -25.78
CA LYS A 78 -0.13 54.96 -24.36
C LYS A 78 -0.98 56.04 -23.68
N GLY A 79 -2.06 55.61 -23.03
CA GLY A 79 -2.96 56.46 -22.24
C GLY A 79 -2.79 56.17 -20.75
N ARG A 80 -2.52 57.23 -19.98
CA ARG A 80 -2.27 57.24 -18.54
C ARG A 80 -3.50 56.69 -17.79
N LEU A 81 -3.36 55.56 -17.08
CA LEU A 81 -4.44 54.91 -16.33
C LEU A 81 -4.77 55.74 -15.07
N GLN A 82 -5.93 56.37 -15.12
CA GLN A 82 -6.61 57.01 -14.00
C GLN A 82 -7.08 55.90 -13.05
N GLN A 83 -6.64 55.96 -11.79
CA GLN A 83 -6.97 54.95 -10.77
C GLN A 83 -8.46 55.04 -10.40
N ASP A 84 -9.21 53.98 -10.68
CA ASP A 84 -10.60 53.82 -10.27
C ASP A 84 -10.67 53.40 -8.78
N PRO A 85 -11.29 54.20 -7.89
CA PRO A 85 -11.37 53.91 -6.45
C PRO A 85 -12.22 52.69 -6.09
N ARG A 86 -12.87 52.03 -7.06
CA ARG A 86 -13.71 50.83 -6.83
C ARG A 86 -12.90 49.51 -6.78
N GLY A 87 -11.66 49.48 -7.28
CA GLY A 87 -10.80 48.28 -7.26
C GLY A 87 -10.07 48.02 -5.92
N ARG A 88 -10.09 48.98 -4.99
CA ARG A 88 -9.40 48.88 -3.70
C ARG A 88 -10.21 48.13 -2.65
N TRP A 89 -11.54 48.18 -2.75
CA TRP A 89 -12.47 47.46 -1.87
C TRP A 89 -12.59 45.97 -2.21
N LEU A 90 -12.43 45.59 -3.48
CA LEU A 90 -12.42 44.19 -3.91
C LEU A 90 -11.17 43.42 -3.45
N LYS A 91 -9.99 44.08 -3.44
CA LYS A 91 -8.76 43.47 -2.90
C LYS A 91 -8.78 43.34 -1.37
N ALA A 92 -9.37 44.32 -0.68
CA ALA A 92 -9.58 44.25 0.77
C ALA A 92 -10.59 43.17 1.16
N ALA A 93 -11.68 43.01 0.38
CA ALA A 93 -12.68 41.96 0.59
C ALA A 93 -12.10 40.55 0.37
N PHE A 94 -11.23 40.36 -0.63
CA PHE A 94 -10.56 39.07 -0.86
C PHE A 94 -9.55 38.71 0.24
N LEU A 95 -8.82 39.69 0.77
CA LEU A 95 -7.91 39.49 1.91
C LEU A 95 -8.67 39.23 3.23
N LEU A 96 -9.83 39.87 3.43
CA LEU A 96 -10.70 39.60 4.58
C LEU A 96 -11.35 38.20 4.49
N LEU A 97 -11.78 37.77 3.30
CA LEU A 97 -12.33 36.42 3.10
C LEU A 97 -11.27 35.31 3.26
N LEU A 98 -10.02 35.55 2.85
CA LEU A 98 -8.90 34.61 3.10
C LEU A 98 -8.54 34.54 4.59
N SER A 99 -8.66 35.64 5.34
CA SER A 99 -8.46 35.64 6.79
C SER A 99 -9.58 34.93 7.56
N ALA A 100 -10.83 34.99 7.08
CA ALA A 100 -11.96 34.28 7.68
C ALA A 100 -11.87 32.76 7.46
N ALA A 101 -11.36 32.31 6.30
CA ALA A 101 -11.11 30.88 6.05
C ALA A 101 -9.94 30.34 6.89
N ALA A 102 -8.89 31.13 7.10
CA ALA A 102 -7.77 30.79 7.97
C ALA A 102 -8.18 30.74 9.46
N CYS A 103 -9.00 31.70 9.92
CA CYS A 103 -9.53 31.71 11.28
C CYS A 103 -10.60 30.61 11.51
N GLY A 104 -11.44 30.32 10.51
CA GLY A 104 -12.39 29.20 10.57
C GLY A 104 -11.69 27.83 10.64
N GLY A 105 -10.63 27.64 9.86
CA GLY A 105 -9.78 26.44 9.92
C GLY A 105 -9.03 26.30 11.25
N LEU A 106 -8.50 27.40 11.80
CA LEU A 106 -7.81 27.41 13.10
C LEU A 106 -8.75 27.18 14.28
N VAL A 107 -10.00 27.66 14.22
CA VAL A 107 -11.01 27.44 15.27
C VAL A 107 -11.58 26.02 15.20
N VAL A 108 -11.72 25.43 13.99
CA VAL A 108 -12.07 24.01 13.84
C VAL A 108 -10.93 23.11 14.32
N TRP A 109 -9.67 23.45 14.01
CA TRP A 109 -8.50 22.72 14.51
C TRP A 109 -8.32 22.87 16.02
N SER A 110 -8.57 24.05 16.60
CA SER A 110 -8.50 24.25 18.05
C SER A 110 -9.65 23.56 18.79
N ARG A 111 -10.86 23.53 18.23
CA ARG A 111 -11.99 22.73 18.77
C ARG A 111 -11.73 21.23 18.70
N PHE A 112 -11.10 20.73 17.63
CA PHE A 112 -10.68 19.33 17.52
C PHE A 112 -9.57 18.97 18.52
N ARG A 113 -8.83 19.95 19.03
CA ARG A 113 -7.82 19.79 20.08
C ARG A 113 -8.38 19.96 21.50
N SER A 114 -9.57 20.55 21.65
CA SER A 114 -10.18 20.93 22.94
C SER A 114 -11.37 20.06 23.34
N GLN A 115 -11.79 19.11 22.51
CA GLN A 115 -12.68 18.02 22.92
C GLN A 115 -11.90 16.71 22.80
N ASP A 116 -11.90 15.96 23.90
CA ASP A 116 -11.13 14.76 24.19
C ASP A 116 -9.67 15.01 24.60
N GLY A 117 -9.50 15.62 25.77
CA GLY A 117 -8.31 15.36 26.58
C GLY A 117 -8.23 13.86 26.85
N VAL A 118 -7.22 13.22 26.25
CA VAL A 118 -6.84 11.83 26.55
C VAL A 118 -6.51 11.77 28.04
N PRO A 119 -7.18 10.94 28.85
CA PRO A 119 -6.79 10.74 30.23
C PRO A 119 -5.40 10.09 30.24
N GLU A 120 -4.46 10.77 30.88
CA GLU A 120 -3.19 10.20 31.29
C GLU A 120 -3.50 9.10 32.32
N GLY A 121 -3.57 7.84 31.88
CA GLY A 121 -3.83 6.72 32.81
C GLY A 121 -4.62 5.50 32.29
N ALA A 122 -4.94 5.38 31.00
CA ALA A 122 -5.60 4.17 30.47
C ALA A 122 -4.77 3.54 29.33
N ILE A 123 -3.67 2.88 29.69
CA ILE A 123 -3.10 1.81 28.86
C ILE A 123 -3.75 0.52 29.36
N PRO A 124 -4.66 -0.12 28.61
CA PRO A 124 -5.11 -1.46 28.94
C PRO A 124 -3.88 -2.39 28.92
N GLY A 125 -3.61 -3.06 30.03
CA GLY A 125 -2.43 -3.89 30.27
C GLY A 125 -2.35 -5.19 29.46
N ASP A 126 -3.15 -5.34 28.40
CA ASP A 126 -3.12 -6.52 27.54
C ASP A 126 -2.34 -6.17 26.27
N GLY A 127 -1.02 -6.27 26.41
CA GLY A 127 -0.04 -6.11 25.34
C GLY A 127 -0.39 -6.95 24.12
N VAL A 128 0.02 -6.45 22.96
CA VAL A 128 0.05 -7.22 21.71
C VAL A 128 0.77 -8.55 21.97
N PRO A 129 0.22 -9.72 21.58
CA PRO A 129 0.91 -10.99 21.77
C PRO A 129 2.31 -10.93 21.15
N GLU A 130 3.31 -11.47 21.85
CA GLU A 130 4.76 -11.44 21.60
C GLU A 130 5.23 -11.84 20.18
N GLY A 131 4.32 -12.17 19.26
CA GLY A 131 4.62 -12.49 17.86
C GLY A 131 3.94 -11.62 16.80
N ALA A 132 3.28 -10.51 17.16
CA ALA A 132 2.63 -9.57 16.21
C ALA A 132 3.41 -8.27 16.00
N ILE A 133 4.42 -8.02 16.81
CA ILE A 133 5.45 -6.99 16.65
C ILE A 133 6.77 -7.78 16.63
N PRO A 134 7.75 -7.47 15.77
CA PRO A 134 9.10 -8.02 15.95
C PRO A 134 9.55 -7.66 17.36
N GLY A 135 9.51 -8.64 18.27
CA GLY A 135 10.03 -8.54 19.64
C GLY A 135 11.54 -8.38 19.67
N ASP A 136 12.18 -8.52 18.51
CA ASP A 136 13.60 -8.38 18.34
C ASP A 136 13.88 -7.05 17.63
N GLY A 137 13.90 -5.97 18.41
CA GLY A 137 15.06 -5.09 18.25
C GLY A 137 16.28 -6.00 18.32
N VAL A 138 17.17 -5.90 17.33
CA VAL A 138 18.44 -6.67 17.22
C VAL A 138 18.83 -7.21 18.59
N PRO A 139 18.80 -8.54 18.81
CA PRO A 139 19.22 -9.09 20.10
C PRO A 139 20.58 -8.48 20.44
N GLU A 140 20.73 -7.91 21.64
CA GLU A 140 22.06 -7.65 22.19
C GLU A 140 22.79 -9.00 22.17
N GLY A 141 23.62 -9.24 21.15
CA GLY A 141 24.28 -10.51 20.90
C GLY A 141 24.05 -11.18 19.55
N ALA A 142 23.26 -10.61 18.62
CA ALA A 142 23.15 -11.12 17.24
C ALA A 142 24.27 -10.63 16.28
N VAL A 143 25.41 -10.23 16.84
CA VAL A 143 26.69 -10.37 16.17
C VAL A 143 27.28 -11.66 16.73
N PRO A 144 27.27 -12.78 15.99
CA PRO A 144 28.19 -13.86 16.31
C PRO A 144 29.59 -13.24 16.35
N GLY A 145 30.25 -13.31 17.50
CA GLY A 145 31.64 -12.88 17.66
C GLY A 145 32.61 -13.59 16.71
N ASP A 146 32.15 -14.65 16.03
CA ASP A 146 32.90 -15.42 15.04
C ASP A 146 31.97 -15.72 13.85
N GLY A 147 32.07 -14.97 12.75
CA GLY A 147 31.29 -15.26 11.54
C GLY A 147 31.24 -14.17 10.48
N VAL A 148 31.54 -12.91 10.83
CA VAL A 148 31.91 -11.92 9.81
C VAL A 148 33.38 -12.20 9.46
N PRO A 149 33.73 -12.54 8.21
CA PRO A 149 35.14 -12.55 7.83
C PRO A 149 35.71 -11.16 8.13
N GLU A 150 36.71 -11.09 9.01
CA GLU A 150 37.54 -9.89 9.19
C GLU A 150 38.07 -9.49 7.81
N GLY A 151 37.41 -8.55 7.14
CA GLY A 151 37.75 -8.13 5.78
C GLY A 151 36.62 -7.55 4.93
N ALA A 152 35.34 -7.70 5.30
CA ALA A 152 34.22 -7.36 4.41
C ALA A 152 33.46 -6.05 4.73
N ILE A 153 34.12 -5.03 5.30
CA ILE A 153 33.58 -3.66 5.26
C ILE A 153 34.46 -2.86 4.30
N PRO A 154 34.04 -2.66 3.03
CA PRO A 154 34.76 -1.76 2.14
C PRO A 154 34.68 -0.34 2.73
N ALA A 155 35.83 0.19 3.14
CA ALA A 155 36.04 1.60 3.37
C ALA A 155 35.66 2.36 2.08
N GLU A 156 34.61 3.20 2.13
CA GLU A 156 34.15 4.06 1.02
C GLU A 156 34.25 3.37 -0.37
N GLY A 157 33.76 2.12 -0.44
CA GLY A 157 33.86 1.29 -1.63
C GLY A 157 32.99 1.81 -2.78
N VAL A 158 33.48 1.60 -4.02
CA VAL A 158 32.77 1.92 -5.26
C VAL A 158 31.31 1.48 -5.15
N THR A 159 30.39 2.43 -5.27
CA THR A 159 28.96 2.16 -5.21
C THR A 159 28.38 2.26 -6.61
N GLU A 160 27.86 1.15 -7.10
CA GLU A 160 27.17 1.10 -8.39
C GLU A 160 25.65 1.20 -8.19
N VAL A 161 24.98 1.77 -9.19
CA VAL A 161 23.52 1.86 -9.18
C VAL A 161 22.95 0.69 -9.97
N LEU A 162 22.33 -0.25 -9.25
CA LEU A 162 21.62 -1.37 -9.85
C LEU A 162 20.37 -0.90 -10.60
N ALA A 163 19.68 0.12 -10.10
CA ALA A 163 18.50 0.68 -10.76
C ALA A 163 18.37 2.17 -10.44
N HIS A 164 18.50 3.02 -11.46
CA HIS A 164 18.31 4.45 -11.31
C HIS A 164 16.82 4.79 -11.28
N ARG A 165 16.45 5.84 -10.55
CA ARG A 165 15.06 6.32 -10.46
C ARG A 165 14.53 6.83 -11.81
N SER A 166 15.40 7.22 -12.73
CA SER A 166 15.05 7.59 -14.12
C SER A 166 14.81 6.39 -15.04
N ASP A 167 15.23 5.19 -14.65
CA ASP A 167 15.06 3.99 -15.48
C ASP A 167 13.59 3.58 -15.54
N THR A 168 13.21 2.94 -16.65
CA THR A 168 11.97 2.16 -16.75
C THR A 168 12.36 0.71 -17.00
N LEU A 169 12.27 -0.11 -15.97
CA LEU A 169 12.75 -1.48 -15.97
C LEU A 169 11.56 -2.41 -16.12
N GLN A 170 11.41 -3.05 -17.28
CA GLN A 170 10.47 -4.16 -17.41
C GLN A 170 10.90 -5.28 -16.46
N ASP A 171 12.14 -5.75 -16.64
CA ASP A 171 12.75 -6.77 -15.81
C ASP A 171 14.27 -6.63 -15.79
N LYS A 172 14.83 -6.41 -14.59
CA LYS A 172 16.26 -6.51 -14.34
C LYS A 172 16.45 -7.57 -13.26
N PHE A 173 17.33 -8.54 -13.50
CA PHE A 173 17.65 -9.58 -12.54
C PHE A 173 19.16 -9.81 -12.51
N VAL A 174 19.71 -9.92 -11.30
CA VAL A 174 21.10 -10.26 -11.05
C VAL A 174 21.10 -11.54 -10.24
N GLU A 175 21.63 -12.60 -10.85
CA GLU A 175 21.85 -13.86 -10.16
C GLU A 175 23.08 -13.74 -9.26
N VAL A 176 22.99 -14.29 -8.06
CA VAL A 176 24.11 -14.39 -7.11
C VAL A 176 24.18 -15.83 -6.56
N PRO A 177 25.36 -16.30 -6.12
CA PRO A 177 25.47 -17.60 -5.47
C PRO A 177 24.54 -17.69 -4.26
N CYS A 178 23.79 -18.79 -4.13
CA CYS A 178 22.95 -19.03 -2.95
C CYS A 178 23.80 -19.18 -1.69
N SER A 179 23.36 -18.61 -0.57
CA SER A 179 24.00 -18.86 0.72
C SER A 179 23.71 -20.27 1.25
N ALA A 180 24.51 -20.67 2.24
CA ALA A 180 24.30 -21.91 2.99
C ALA A 180 23.10 -21.84 3.95
N ASP A 181 22.42 -20.69 4.09
CA ASP A 181 21.28 -20.54 5.01
C ASP A 181 20.12 -21.47 4.61
N TYR A 182 20.02 -21.82 3.33
CA TYR A 182 18.98 -22.73 2.82
C TYR A 182 19.32 -24.21 3.02
N GLU A 183 20.50 -24.52 3.57
CA GLU A 183 20.94 -25.89 3.90
C GLU A 183 20.65 -26.25 5.35
N SER A 184 20.65 -25.27 6.25
CA SER A 184 20.37 -25.45 7.69
C SER A 184 18.87 -25.57 8.02
N HIS A 185 18.00 -25.36 7.04
CA HIS A 185 16.54 -25.38 7.20
C HIS A 185 15.88 -26.49 6.39
N LYS A 186 14.66 -26.87 6.81
CA LYS A 186 13.81 -27.80 6.05
C LYS A 186 13.59 -27.27 4.63
N ARG A 187 13.85 -28.12 3.64
CA ARG A 187 13.58 -27.81 2.23
C ARG A 187 12.12 -28.12 1.87
N PHE A 188 11.52 -27.24 1.10
CA PHE A 188 10.15 -27.33 0.61
C PHE A 188 10.17 -27.43 -0.92
N ALA A 189 9.61 -28.53 -1.42
CA ALA A 189 9.58 -28.80 -2.85
C ALA A 189 8.84 -27.68 -3.60
N GLY A 190 9.45 -27.17 -4.67
CA GLY A 190 8.86 -26.15 -5.52
C GLY A 190 8.89 -24.73 -4.95
N CYS A 191 9.55 -24.47 -3.81
CA CYS A 191 9.71 -23.11 -3.27
C CYS A 191 11.13 -22.80 -2.78
N THR A 192 11.78 -23.69 -2.02
CA THR A 192 13.10 -23.39 -1.43
C THR A 192 14.09 -22.92 -2.51
N PRO A 193 14.79 -21.79 -2.31
CA PRO A 193 15.72 -21.24 -3.29
C PRO A 193 16.75 -22.26 -3.79
N ARG A 194 16.82 -22.38 -5.13
CA ARG A 194 17.89 -23.10 -5.85
C ARG A 194 18.64 -22.20 -6.82
N LYS A 195 18.02 -21.08 -7.17
CA LYS A 195 18.55 -19.96 -7.93
C LYS A 195 18.38 -18.75 -7.02
N CYS A 196 19.46 -18.08 -6.68
CA CYS A 196 19.45 -16.93 -5.78
C CYS A 196 19.82 -15.67 -6.53
N GLY A 197 19.36 -14.53 -6.04
CA GLY A 197 19.41 -13.31 -6.83
C GLY A 197 18.53 -12.22 -6.31
N ARG A 198 18.58 -11.12 -7.05
CA ARG A 198 17.82 -9.92 -6.79
C ARG A 198 17.34 -9.31 -8.10
N GLY A 199 16.09 -8.91 -8.12
CA GLY A 199 15.44 -8.31 -9.26
C GLY A 199 14.82 -6.96 -8.95
N VAL A 200 14.71 -6.15 -9.99
CA VAL A 200 14.03 -4.85 -9.97
C VAL A 200 13.12 -4.76 -11.19
N THR A 201 11.86 -4.39 -10.96
CA THR A 201 10.84 -4.24 -12.01
C THR A 201 9.91 -3.08 -11.70
N ASP A 202 9.50 -2.39 -12.76
CA ASP A 202 8.51 -1.32 -12.79
C ASP A 202 7.19 -1.79 -13.43
N ALA A 203 7.05 -3.09 -13.75
CA ALA A 203 5.96 -3.65 -14.55
C ALA A 203 4.82 -4.27 -13.73
N VAL A 204 5.01 -4.44 -12.42
CA VAL A 204 4.04 -5.14 -11.56
C VAL A 204 2.81 -4.29 -11.26
N ILE A 205 2.99 -2.98 -11.13
CA ILE A 205 1.98 -2.04 -10.64
C ILE A 205 2.12 -0.71 -11.38
N THR A 206 0.98 -0.09 -11.70
CA THR A 206 0.94 1.24 -12.31
C THR A 206 1.29 2.33 -11.30
N ARG A 207 1.65 3.52 -11.80
CA ARG A 207 1.97 4.65 -10.92
C ARG A 207 0.75 5.12 -10.14
N GLU A 208 -0.43 5.09 -10.75
CA GLU A 208 -1.72 5.47 -10.15
C GLU A 208 -2.10 4.53 -9.00
N GLU A 209 -1.89 3.23 -9.18
CA GLU A 209 -2.04 2.24 -8.12
C GLU A 209 -1.03 2.47 -6.99
N ALA A 210 0.23 2.80 -7.30
CA ALA A 210 1.23 3.07 -6.28
C ALA A 210 0.87 4.31 -5.45
N GLU A 211 0.31 5.34 -6.09
CA GLU A 211 -0.22 6.52 -5.40
C GLU A 211 -1.45 6.20 -4.53
N ARG A 212 -2.34 5.31 -4.98
CA ARG A 212 -3.46 4.80 -4.15
C ARG A 212 -2.96 4.04 -2.93
N ILE A 213 -2.00 3.14 -3.12
CA ILE A 213 -1.36 2.37 -2.05
C ILE A 213 -0.64 3.31 -1.07
N ARG A 214 0.04 4.36 -1.55
CA ARG A 214 0.63 5.40 -0.70
C ARG A 214 -0.42 6.10 0.17
N ARG A 215 -1.60 6.42 -0.37
CA ARG A 215 -2.70 7.03 0.41
C ARG A 215 -3.24 6.10 1.49
N ILE A 216 -3.16 4.79 1.32
CA ILE A 216 -3.45 3.82 2.40
C ILE A 216 -2.43 4.01 3.53
N ALA A 217 -1.13 4.01 3.19
CA ALA A 217 -0.05 4.21 4.15
C ALA A 217 -0.20 5.55 4.91
N GLU A 218 -0.44 6.64 4.19
CA GLU A 218 -0.58 7.99 4.76
C GLU A 218 -1.77 8.09 5.72
N ARG A 219 -2.93 7.52 5.36
CA ARG A 219 -4.11 7.49 6.25
C ARG A 219 -3.86 6.66 7.51
N GLY A 220 -3.29 5.46 7.37
CA GLY A 220 -2.99 4.61 8.53
C GLY A 220 -1.95 5.22 9.47
N LEU A 221 -0.88 5.78 8.90
CA LEU A 221 0.17 6.49 9.64
C LEU A 221 -0.21 7.94 10.03
N SER A 222 -1.45 8.36 9.81
CA SER A 222 -2.00 9.59 10.40
C SER A 222 -2.60 9.35 11.78
N LEU A 223 -2.94 8.10 12.09
CA LEU A 223 -3.46 7.68 13.40
C LEU A 223 -2.35 7.58 14.45
N GLY A 224 -1.10 7.46 14.01
CA GLY A 224 0.06 7.32 14.87
C GLY A 224 1.37 7.50 14.11
N GLY A 225 2.45 7.67 14.85
CA GLY A 225 3.80 7.69 14.32
C GLY A 225 4.82 7.59 15.43
N SER A 226 6.04 7.20 15.08
CA SER A 226 7.16 7.24 16.01
C SER A 226 7.57 8.68 16.32
N ASP A 227 8.10 8.91 17.52
CA ASP A 227 8.83 10.13 17.88
C ASP A 227 10.15 10.26 17.10
N GLY A 228 10.64 9.15 16.54
CA GLY A 228 11.83 9.10 15.71
C GLY A 228 11.56 9.14 14.22
N GLY A 229 12.60 8.82 13.45
CA GLY A 229 12.61 8.95 12.00
C GLY A 229 11.86 7.87 11.23
N ALA A 230 11.48 6.75 11.85
CA ALA A 230 10.81 5.65 11.17
C ALA A 230 9.49 5.28 11.86
N SER A 231 8.45 5.06 11.06
CA SER A 231 7.15 4.60 11.55
C SER A 231 6.69 3.42 10.72
N ILE A 232 6.07 2.45 11.39
CA ILE A 232 5.62 1.19 10.80
C ILE A 232 4.10 1.09 10.96
N LEU A 233 3.46 0.56 9.92
CA LEU A 233 2.07 0.13 9.91
C LEU A 233 1.98 -1.25 9.26
N ASP A 234 1.56 -2.25 10.02
CA ASP A 234 1.28 -3.60 9.55
C ASP A 234 -0.24 -3.82 9.52
N LEU A 235 -0.81 -3.96 8.32
CA LEU A 235 -2.25 -4.18 8.16
C LEU A 235 -2.68 -5.61 8.52
N HIS A 236 -1.75 -6.57 8.59
CA HIS A 236 -2.06 -7.95 8.96
C HIS A 236 -2.18 -8.11 10.47
N SER A 237 -1.20 -7.63 11.22
CA SER A 237 -1.19 -7.71 12.68
C SER A 237 -1.93 -6.56 13.36
N GLY A 238 -2.07 -5.43 12.65
CA GLY A 238 -2.53 -4.17 13.19
C GLY A 238 -1.42 -3.38 13.91
N ALA A 239 -0.15 -3.81 13.87
CA ALA A 239 0.91 -3.06 14.54
C ALA A 239 1.07 -1.66 13.92
N LEU A 240 1.00 -0.63 14.75
CA LEU A 240 1.19 0.77 14.38
C LEU A 240 2.14 1.45 15.36
N SER A 241 3.15 2.17 14.86
CA SER A 241 4.00 3.01 15.70
C SER A 241 3.20 4.16 16.34
N LEU A 242 3.34 4.35 17.65
CA LEU A 242 2.74 5.44 18.40
C LEU A 242 3.72 5.94 19.50
N GLY A 243 4.34 7.09 19.27
CA GLY A 243 5.37 7.65 20.13
C GLY A 243 6.61 6.75 20.15
N LYS A 244 6.87 6.10 21.29
CA LYS A 244 7.99 5.15 21.47
C LYS A 244 7.57 3.68 21.49
N HIS A 245 6.28 3.41 21.25
CA HIS A 245 5.70 2.08 21.40
C HIS A 245 4.94 1.67 20.14
N PHE A 246 4.49 0.42 20.13
CA PHE A 246 3.57 -0.10 19.14
C PHE A 246 2.21 -0.35 19.78
N VAL A 247 1.16 -0.04 19.04
CA VAL A 247 -0.22 -0.36 19.41
C VAL A 247 -0.84 -1.27 18.36
N ASN A 248 -1.86 -2.04 18.76
CA ASN A 248 -2.72 -2.71 17.80
C ASN A 248 -3.81 -1.73 17.33
N LEU A 249 -3.66 -1.23 16.11
CA LEU A 249 -4.59 -0.39 15.37
C LEU A 249 -6.06 -0.82 15.53
N TYR A 250 -6.37 -2.09 15.27
CA TYR A 250 -7.75 -2.59 15.25
C TYR A 250 -8.38 -2.57 16.64
N ARG A 251 -7.60 -2.90 17.68
CA ARG A 251 -8.08 -2.83 19.07
C ARG A 251 -8.15 -1.40 19.59
N TYR A 252 -7.14 -0.59 19.27
CA TYR A 252 -6.98 0.74 19.84
C TYR A 252 -7.98 1.75 19.24
N PHE A 253 -8.24 1.69 17.94
CA PHE A 253 -9.16 2.59 17.26
C PHE A 253 -10.55 1.97 17.01
N GLY A 254 -10.69 0.65 17.15
CA GLY A 254 -11.98 -0.05 17.04
C GLY A 254 -12.71 0.28 15.74
N ASP A 255 -13.98 0.68 15.85
CA ASP A 255 -14.85 0.97 14.72
C ASP A 255 -14.34 2.12 13.83
N LYS A 256 -13.53 3.04 14.37
CA LYS A 256 -12.96 4.17 13.60
C LYS A 256 -12.07 3.69 12.45
N ILE A 257 -11.59 2.44 12.48
CA ILE A 257 -10.81 1.87 11.37
C ILE A 257 -11.60 1.80 10.07
N GLN A 258 -12.92 1.65 10.13
CA GLN A 258 -13.78 1.59 8.94
C GLN A 258 -13.87 2.96 8.23
N ASP A 259 -13.60 4.05 8.95
CA ASP A 259 -13.49 5.40 8.35
C ASP A 259 -12.12 5.64 7.71
N ILE A 260 -11.13 4.84 8.07
CA ILE A 260 -9.73 5.01 7.66
C ILE A 260 -9.39 4.13 6.47
N PHE A 261 -9.89 2.89 6.43
CA PHE A 261 -9.65 1.93 5.34
C PHE A 261 -10.97 1.38 4.80
N THR A 262 -11.02 1.22 3.48
CA THR A 262 -12.17 0.67 2.76
C THR A 262 -11.86 -0.73 2.23
N GLU A 263 -12.88 -1.55 1.91
CA GLU A 263 -12.63 -2.84 1.27
C GLU A 263 -11.91 -2.68 -0.08
N GLU A 264 -12.12 -1.57 -0.79
CA GLU A 264 -11.37 -1.27 -2.02
C GLU A 264 -9.86 -1.12 -1.77
N ASP A 265 -9.47 -0.56 -0.61
CA ASP A 265 -8.07 -0.43 -0.21
C ASP A 265 -7.44 -1.81 0.02
N PHE A 266 -8.13 -2.68 0.77
CA PHE A 266 -7.67 -4.05 1.03
C PHE A 266 -7.68 -4.91 -0.24
N ALA A 267 -8.66 -4.71 -1.13
CA ALA A 267 -8.71 -5.38 -2.42
C ALA A 267 -7.53 -4.98 -3.31
N LEU A 268 -7.20 -3.68 -3.39
CA LEU A 268 -6.03 -3.21 -4.13
C LEU A 268 -4.73 -3.74 -3.54
N TYR A 269 -4.58 -3.69 -2.21
CA TYR A 269 -3.41 -4.24 -1.53
C TYR A 269 -3.22 -5.73 -1.83
N ARG A 270 -4.31 -6.52 -1.73
CA ARG A 270 -4.33 -7.96 -2.00
C ARG A 270 -3.93 -8.26 -3.44
N ASP A 271 -4.49 -7.53 -4.40
CA ASP A 271 -4.18 -7.70 -5.81
C ASP A 271 -2.72 -7.36 -6.14
N VAL A 272 -2.20 -6.23 -5.64
CA VAL A 272 -0.78 -5.84 -5.80
C VAL A 272 0.14 -6.89 -5.18
N ARG A 273 -0.15 -7.35 -3.96
CA ARG A 273 0.62 -8.39 -3.28
C ARG A 273 0.61 -9.72 -4.05
N GLN A 274 -0.52 -10.10 -4.64
CA GLN A 274 -0.62 -11.30 -5.50
C GLN A 274 0.23 -11.16 -6.77
N ARG A 275 0.18 -10.00 -7.44
CA ARG A 275 1.01 -9.73 -8.62
C ARG A 275 2.51 -9.77 -8.29
N ILE A 276 2.93 -9.23 -7.15
CA ILE A 276 4.31 -9.32 -6.65
C ILE A 276 4.72 -10.79 -6.44
N GLN A 277 3.88 -11.57 -5.74
CA GLN A 277 4.12 -12.99 -5.48
C GLN A 277 4.30 -13.78 -6.78
N GLN A 278 3.41 -13.56 -7.76
CA GLN A 278 3.48 -14.21 -9.06
C GLN A 278 4.76 -13.83 -9.82
N ARG A 279 5.15 -12.55 -9.78
CA ARG A 279 6.37 -12.08 -10.45
C ARG A 279 7.62 -12.70 -9.87
N ILE A 280 7.74 -12.74 -8.54
CA ILE A 280 8.85 -13.41 -7.84
C ILE A 280 8.90 -14.88 -8.24
N ALA A 281 7.76 -15.57 -8.18
CA ALA A 281 7.68 -16.98 -8.53
C ALA A 281 8.15 -17.26 -9.97
N GLN A 282 7.72 -16.42 -10.91
CA GLN A 282 8.12 -16.51 -12.32
C GLN A 282 9.64 -16.33 -12.50
N VAL A 283 10.25 -15.34 -11.85
CA VAL A 283 11.67 -15.00 -12.04
C VAL A 283 12.60 -16.05 -11.43
N PHE A 284 12.22 -16.62 -10.28
CA PHE A 284 12.98 -17.68 -9.62
C PHE A 284 12.62 -19.10 -10.10
N GLY A 285 11.60 -19.24 -10.96
CA GLY A 285 11.20 -20.54 -11.50
C GLY A 285 10.60 -21.47 -10.43
N ILE A 286 9.86 -20.91 -9.48
CA ILE A 286 9.22 -21.63 -8.38
C ILE A 286 7.70 -21.61 -8.52
N SER A 287 7.00 -22.48 -7.78
CA SER A 287 5.54 -22.47 -7.76
C SER A 287 5.01 -21.34 -6.87
N SER A 288 4.23 -20.42 -7.45
CA SER A 288 3.57 -19.36 -6.66
C SER A 288 2.62 -19.92 -5.59
N SER A 289 2.10 -21.14 -5.75
CA SER A 289 1.22 -21.77 -4.75
C SER A 289 1.99 -22.43 -3.60
N ALA A 290 3.29 -22.65 -3.75
CA ALA A 290 4.18 -23.21 -2.72
C ALA A 290 4.91 -22.12 -1.92
N MET A 291 4.75 -20.86 -2.32
CA MET A 291 5.28 -19.68 -1.65
C MET A 291 4.15 -18.99 -0.90
N TYR A 292 4.28 -18.80 0.41
CA TYR A 292 3.23 -18.27 1.28
C TYR A 292 3.60 -16.86 1.74
N LEU A 293 2.63 -15.94 1.77
CA LEU A 293 2.82 -14.64 2.43
C LEU A 293 3.18 -14.89 3.91
N THR A 294 4.16 -14.17 4.45
CA THR A 294 4.57 -14.29 5.86
C THR A 294 4.63 -12.93 6.56
N LYS A 295 4.83 -12.98 7.88
CA LYS A 295 5.00 -11.82 8.75
C LYS A 295 6.48 -11.64 9.16
N PRO A 296 6.94 -10.40 9.35
CA PRO A 296 6.19 -9.16 9.19
C PRO A 296 6.04 -8.74 7.72
N THR A 297 4.92 -8.09 7.41
CA THR A 297 4.65 -7.44 6.12
C THR A 297 4.03 -6.07 6.42
N PHE A 298 4.72 -4.98 6.08
CA PHE A 298 4.42 -3.67 6.65
C PHE A 298 4.76 -2.50 5.73
N PHE A 299 4.00 -1.42 5.91
CA PHE A 299 4.34 -0.09 5.43
C PHE A 299 5.40 0.53 6.32
N SER A 300 6.37 1.19 5.70
CA SER A 300 7.37 2.02 6.37
C SER A 300 7.29 3.46 5.88
N ARG A 301 7.33 4.40 6.83
CA ARG A 301 7.54 5.83 6.58
C ARG A 301 8.83 6.25 7.26
N MET A 302 9.80 6.71 6.48
CA MET A 302 11.09 7.17 6.98
C MET A 302 11.34 8.62 6.60
N ASN A 303 11.85 9.42 7.54
CA ASN A 303 12.27 10.80 7.33
C ASN A 303 13.63 11.08 8.02
N SER A 304 14.03 12.35 8.06
CA SER A 304 15.32 12.79 8.62
C SER A 304 15.33 13.01 10.14
N THR A 305 14.23 12.75 10.85
CA THR A 305 14.18 12.85 12.31
C THR A 305 15.12 11.82 12.94
N GLY A 306 15.86 12.22 13.97
CA GLY A 306 16.78 11.32 14.67
C GLY A 306 16.05 10.19 15.39
N ALA A 307 16.69 9.02 15.48
CA ALA A 307 16.14 7.88 16.21
C ALA A 307 15.92 8.20 17.69
N LYS A 308 14.84 7.66 18.25
CA LYS A 308 14.48 7.75 19.67
C LYS A 308 14.42 6.37 20.33
N THR A 309 14.21 5.34 19.52
CA THR A 309 14.17 3.93 19.88
C THR A 309 15.01 3.12 18.90
N THR A 310 15.33 1.88 19.23
CA THR A 310 16.01 0.93 18.33
C THR A 310 15.21 0.67 17.05
N HIS A 311 13.88 0.69 17.14
CA HIS A 311 12.98 0.54 15.97
C HIS A 311 13.05 1.74 14.99
N ASP A 312 13.64 2.87 15.41
CA ASP A 312 13.92 3.99 14.51
C ASP A 312 15.24 3.84 13.74
N GLU A 313 16.10 2.88 14.13
CA GLU A 313 17.42 2.68 13.56
C GLU A 313 17.40 1.73 12.35
N TYR A 314 16.73 2.17 11.27
CA TYR A 314 16.49 1.37 10.06
C TYR A 314 17.71 1.17 9.14
N TRP A 315 18.87 1.76 9.45
CA TRP A 315 20.01 1.87 8.52
C TRP A 315 21.12 0.84 8.76
N HIS A 316 20.90 -0.08 9.70
CA HIS A 316 21.88 -1.11 10.02
C HIS A 316 21.87 -2.25 8.99
N PRO A 317 23.05 -2.78 8.61
CA PRO A 317 23.15 -3.98 7.79
C PRO A 317 22.43 -5.17 8.43
N HIS A 318 21.68 -5.92 7.64
CA HIS A 318 21.02 -7.15 8.07
C HIS A 318 20.78 -8.12 6.92
N VAL A 319 20.45 -9.36 7.29
CA VAL A 319 20.04 -10.45 6.42
C VAL A 319 18.67 -10.92 6.86
N ASP A 320 17.67 -10.79 5.99
CA ASP A 320 16.27 -11.05 6.34
C ASP A 320 16.00 -12.47 6.85
N LYS A 321 16.62 -13.49 6.23
CA LYS A 321 16.50 -14.88 6.68
C LYS A 321 17.02 -15.05 8.11
N VAL A 322 18.13 -14.40 8.44
CA VAL A 322 18.74 -14.46 9.78
C VAL A 322 17.91 -13.66 10.79
N THR A 323 17.44 -12.47 10.40
CA THR A 323 16.67 -11.59 11.27
C THR A 323 15.28 -12.15 11.60
N TYR A 324 14.58 -12.74 10.62
CA TYR A 324 13.19 -13.16 10.80
C TYR A 324 12.97 -14.69 10.80
N GLY A 325 13.94 -15.48 10.35
CA GLY A 325 13.87 -16.94 10.22
C GLY A 325 12.94 -17.44 9.11
N SER A 326 11.72 -16.91 9.05
CA SER A 326 10.66 -17.37 8.14
C SER A 326 10.80 -16.90 6.70
N PHE A 327 11.60 -15.87 6.43
CA PHE A 327 11.68 -15.24 5.10
C PHE A 327 12.54 -16.08 4.16
N ASP A 328 11.99 -16.54 3.04
CA ASP A 328 12.76 -17.14 1.95
C ASP A 328 12.92 -16.18 0.77
N TYR A 329 11.92 -15.30 0.58
CA TYR A 329 11.95 -14.22 -0.41
C TYR A 329 11.43 -12.91 0.21
N THR A 330 12.12 -11.81 -0.09
CA THR A 330 11.72 -10.47 0.33
C THR A 330 11.39 -9.62 -0.88
N SER A 331 10.43 -8.72 -0.74
CA SER A 331 10.19 -7.65 -1.71
C SER A 331 9.91 -6.31 -1.04
N LEU A 332 10.32 -5.25 -1.71
CA LEU A 332 10.01 -3.86 -1.37
C LEU A 332 9.28 -3.22 -2.55
N LEU A 333 8.06 -2.74 -2.31
CA LEU A 333 7.35 -1.84 -3.21
C LEU A 333 7.60 -0.40 -2.77
N TYR A 334 8.27 0.39 -3.61
CA TYR A 334 8.52 1.80 -3.32
C TYR A 334 7.31 2.68 -3.69
N LEU A 335 7.00 3.62 -2.81
CA LEU A 335 5.83 4.51 -2.92
C LEU A 335 6.21 5.99 -3.03
N SER A 336 7.50 6.31 -2.90
CA SER A 336 8.06 7.67 -3.05
C SER A 336 9.18 7.67 -4.09
N ASP A 337 9.38 8.81 -4.76
CA ASP A 337 10.46 8.99 -5.74
C ASP A 337 11.75 9.56 -5.09
N TYR A 338 12.85 8.83 -5.23
CA TYR A 338 14.20 9.30 -4.86
C TYR A 338 14.58 10.57 -5.62
N SER A 339 15.25 11.49 -4.94
CA SER A 339 15.65 12.83 -5.44
C SER A 339 14.48 13.70 -5.93
N LYS A 340 13.25 13.41 -5.49
CA LYS A 340 12.07 14.23 -5.73
C LYS A 340 11.24 14.40 -4.45
N ASP A 341 10.85 13.29 -3.83
CA ASP A 341 10.06 13.28 -2.59
C ASP A 341 10.97 13.21 -1.34
N PHE A 342 12.16 12.65 -1.50
CA PHE A 342 13.17 12.52 -0.43
C PHE A 342 14.59 12.37 -1.01
N GLY A 343 15.60 12.55 -0.16
CA GLY A 343 17.01 12.30 -0.47
C GLY A 343 17.71 11.45 0.60
N GLY A 344 18.81 10.80 0.25
CA GLY A 344 19.30 9.63 1.01
C GLY A 344 18.37 8.43 0.79
N GLY A 345 18.21 7.54 1.77
CA GLY A 345 17.14 6.54 1.74
C GLY A 345 17.21 5.47 0.63
N ARG A 346 18.31 5.38 -0.13
CA ARG A 346 18.49 4.32 -1.13
C ARG A 346 18.60 2.97 -0.44
N PHE A 347 18.16 1.92 -1.12
CA PHE A 347 18.38 0.55 -0.66
C PHE A 347 19.74 0.08 -1.18
N VAL A 348 20.55 -0.50 -0.31
CA VAL A 348 21.95 -0.86 -0.60
C VAL A 348 22.11 -2.34 -0.34
N PHE A 349 22.42 -3.11 -1.38
CA PHE A 349 23.01 -4.42 -1.23
C PHE A 349 24.51 -4.28 -1.00
N MET A 350 25.03 -4.95 0.01
CA MET A 350 26.42 -4.90 0.43
C MET A 350 27.15 -6.13 -0.08
N ASP A 351 27.74 -6.02 -1.27
CA ASP A 351 28.52 -7.09 -1.88
C ASP A 351 30.00 -6.96 -1.51
N ALA A 352 30.74 -8.07 -1.60
CA ALA A 352 32.19 -8.09 -1.35
C ALA A 352 32.97 -7.15 -2.29
N ASP A 353 32.58 -7.08 -3.56
CA ASP A 353 33.31 -6.29 -4.56
C ASP A 353 32.89 -4.82 -4.56
N SER A 354 31.58 -4.56 -4.61
CA SER A 354 31.02 -3.21 -4.75
C SER A 354 29.55 -3.19 -4.34
N ASN A 355 29.19 -2.22 -3.49
CA ASN A 355 27.81 -2.00 -3.07
C ASN A 355 26.91 -1.71 -4.28
N LYS A 356 25.73 -2.33 -4.32
CA LYS A 356 24.73 -2.12 -5.38
C LYS A 356 23.52 -1.40 -4.82
N THR A 357 23.17 -0.27 -5.41
CA THR A 357 22.06 0.57 -4.92
C THR A 357 20.83 0.50 -5.81
N VAL A 358 19.67 0.44 -5.18
CA VAL A 358 18.38 0.65 -5.84
C VAL A 358 17.87 2.02 -5.42
N GLU A 359 17.69 2.90 -6.40
CA GLU A 359 17.04 4.20 -6.19
C GLU A 359 15.52 4.02 -6.23
N PRO A 360 14.80 4.34 -5.14
CA PRO A 360 13.34 4.19 -5.09
C PRO A 360 12.62 5.05 -6.14
N ARG A 361 11.59 4.47 -6.75
CA ARG A 361 10.68 5.09 -7.70
C ARG A 361 9.27 4.62 -7.37
N ALA A 362 8.29 5.50 -7.33
CA ALA A 362 6.91 5.09 -7.02
C ALA A 362 6.42 4.02 -8.02
N GLY A 363 5.99 2.86 -7.52
CA GLY A 363 5.57 1.70 -8.31
C GLY A 363 6.67 0.68 -8.62
N ARG A 364 7.93 0.97 -8.27
CA ARG A 364 9.04 0.02 -8.44
C ARG A 364 9.01 -1.06 -7.37
N VAL A 365 9.17 -2.30 -7.80
CA VAL A 365 9.35 -3.47 -6.93
C VAL A 365 10.80 -3.92 -7.01
N SER A 366 11.48 -3.98 -5.86
CA SER A 366 12.76 -4.67 -5.68
C SER A 366 12.49 -5.97 -4.93
N PHE A 367 13.00 -7.11 -5.38
CA PHE A 367 12.76 -8.40 -4.75
C PHE A 367 14.01 -9.28 -4.79
N PHE A 368 14.20 -10.14 -3.81
CA PHE A 368 15.42 -10.94 -3.68
C PHE A 368 15.20 -12.19 -2.81
N THR A 369 16.09 -13.16 -2.92
CA THR A 369 16.20 -14.28 -1.97
C THR A 369 16.75 -13.78 -0.63
N SER A 370 16.09 -14.10 0.47
CA SER A 370 16.32 -13.46 1.77
C SER A 370 17.60 -13.88 2.51
N GLY A 371 18.39 -14.80 1.95
CA GLY A 371 19.61 -15.33 2.55
C GLY A 371 20.78 -14.34 2.58
N SER A 372 21.87 -14.77 3.19
CA SER A 372 23.10 -13.98 3.41
C SER A 372 23.76 -13.51 2.13
N GLU A 373 23.42 -14.08 0.97
CA GLU A 373 23.84 -13.57 -0.33
C GLU A 373 23.28 -12.18 -0.67
N ASN A 374 22.28 -11.71 0.09
CA ASN A 374 21.69 -10.39 -0.02
C ASN A 374 21.80 -9.61 1.30
N LEU A 375 22.99 -9.53 1.91
CA LEU A 375 23.26 -8.57 3.00
C LEU A 375 22.92 -7.14 2.52
N HIS A 376 22.13 -6.41 3.31
CA HIS A 376 21.64 -5.12 2.84
C HIS A 376 21.34 -4.13 3.97
N ARG A 377 21.20 -2.87 3.59
CA ARG A 377 20.76 -1.77 4.48
C ARG A 377 20.03 -0.69 3.71
N VAL A 378 19.36 0.20 4.44
CA VAL A 378 18.79 1.44 3.89
C VAL A 378 19.68 2.61 4.28
N GLU A 379 20.01 3.50 3.34
CA GLU A 379 20.70 4.74 3.69
C GLU A 379 19.80 5.63 4.56
N ARG A 380 20.41 6.43 5.45
CA ARG A 380 19.64 7.42 6.21
C ARG A 380 18.98 8.42 5.26
N VAL A 381 17.69 8.68 5.46
CA VAL A 381 16.97 9.76 4.78
C VAL A 381 17.51 11.09 5.30
N ARG A 382 17.94 11.95 4.38
CA ARG A 382 18.55 13.26 4.68
C ARG A 382 17.53 14.39 4.65
N TRP A 383 16.49 14.26 3.84
CA TRP A 383 15.37 15.20 3.74
C TRP A 383 14.16 14.51 3.11
N GLY A 384 12.97 15.07 3.32
CA GLY A 384 11.72 14.57 2.74
C GLY A 384 11.20 13.32 3.44
N THR A 385 10.37 12.54 2.75
CA THR A 385 9.75 11.33 3.32
C THR A 385 9.70 10.18 2.33
N ARG A 386 10.27 9.05 2.75
CA ARG A 386 10.29 7.79 2.00
C ARG A 386 9.18 6.88 2.49
N PHE A 387 8.31 6.45 1.58
CA PHE A 387 7.32 5.41 1.81
C PHE A 387 7.67 4.15 1.03
N ALA A 388 7.52 2.99 1.66
CA ALA A 388 7.64 1.68 1.02
C ALA A 388 6.81 0.63 1.74
N ILE A 389 6.49 -0.47 1.07
CA ILE A 389 5.95 -1.69 1.68
C ILE A 389 6.99 -2.79 1.59
N THR A 390 7.28 -3.44 2.71
CA THR A 390 8.00 -4.72 2.71
C THR A 390 6.98 -5.84 2.71
N ILE A 391 7.03 -6.71 1.69
CA ILE A 391 6.18 -7.90 1.56
C ILE A 391 7.09 -9.11 1.47
N SER A 392 6.95 -10.02 2.43
CA SER A 392 7.82 -11.16 2.62
C SER A 392 7.10 -12.48 2.37
N PHE A 393 7.85 -13.49 1.95
CA PHE A 393 7.30 -14.80 1.66
C PHE A 393 8.13 -15.91 2.28
N SER A 394 7.44 -16.93 2.79
CA SER A 394 8.01 -18.17 3.32
C SER A 394 7.67 -19.35 2.41
N CYS A 395 8.55 -20.32 2.37
CA CYS A 395 8.28 -21.64 1.79
C CYS A 395 7.64 -22.59 2.79
N ASP A 396 7.65 -22.27 4.08
CA ASP A 396 6.98 -23.06 5.11
C ASP A 396 5.50 -22.63 5.25
N PRO A 397 4.52 -23.52 4.96
CA PRO A 397 3.11 -23.22 5.15
C PRO A 397 2.75 -22.88 6.61
N GLN A 398 3.55 -23.30 7.61
CA GLN A 398 3.31 -22.97 9.01
C GLN A 398 3.53 -21.48 9.32
N HIS A 399 4.33 -20.79 8.50
CA HIS A 399 4.53 -19.35 8.58
C HIS A 399 3.58 -18.56 7.66
N GLY A 400 2.72 -19.24 6.91
CA GLY A 400 1.75 -18.63 6.02
C GLY A 400 0.71 -17.79 6.76
N ILE A 401 0.49 -16.56 6.30
CA ILE A 401 -0.57 -15.67 6.79
C ILE A 401 -1.58 -15.35 5.68
N GLY A 402 -2.79 -14.98 6.09
CA GLY A 402 -3.84 -14.51 5.18
C GLY A 402 -3.66 -13.04 4.76
N ASP A 403 -4.31 -12.66 3.67
CA ASP A 403 -4.47 -11.27 3.28
C ASP A 403 -5.25 -10.47 4.34
N PRO A 404 -4.96 -9.18 4.53
CA PRO A 404 -5.62 -8.38 5.55
C PRO A 404 -7.06 -8.06 5.13
N ARG A 405 -7.92 -7.80 6.12
CA ARG A 405 -9.37 -7.56 5.96
C ARG A 405 -9.77 -6.32 6.75
N VAL A 406 -10.80 -5.60 6.28
CA VAL A 406 -11.36 -4.42 6.97
C VAL A 406 -11.77 -4.74 8.40
N THR A 407 -12.43 -5.89 8.59
CA THR A 407 -12.72 -6.45 9.90
C THR A 407 -11.53 -7.32 10.33
N GLY A 408 -10.41 -6.68 10.66
CA GLY A 408 -9.30 -7.36 11.34
C GLY A 408 -9.88 -8.13 12.52
N HIS A 409 -9.63 -9.44 12.56
CA HIS A 409 -10.24 -10.39 13.49
C HIS A 409 -10.49 -9.79 14.90
N LEU A 410 -11.78 -9.55 15.19
CA LEU A 410 -12.30 -9.73 16.54
C LEU A 410 -12.14 -11.21 16.93
#